data_AF-A0A9W7NKT3-F1
#
_entry.id   AF-A0A9W7NKT3-F1
#
_cell.length_a   1.000
_cell.length_b   1.000
_cell.length_c   1.000
_cell.angle_alpha   90.00
_cell.angle_beta   90.00
_cell.angle_gamma   90.00
#
_symmetry.space_group_name_H-M   'P 1'
#
loop_
_entity.id
_entity.type
_entity.pdbx_description
1 polymer ?
#
loop_
_entity_poly.entity_id
_entity_poly.type
_entity_poly.pdbx_seq_one_letter_code
_entity_poly.pdbx_strand_id
1 'polypeptide(L)'
;MRLAQAITALALAALPLGACSGPMMVASVGADLASVTSTKKTLGDHLVSAATGRDCSTITFSETGHYCPEKVYVDRSRLYCYRTLADVDCHHIPDPHKNGHTALASPPPDLKPEPRQPGWIERMMTAAE
;
A
#
# COMPACT_ATOMS: atom_id res chain seq x y z
N MET A 1 14.78 -45.86 16.29
CA MET A 1 14.65 -44.39 16.50
C MET A 1 15.55 -43.57 15.58
N ARG A 2 16.86 -43.84 15.46
CA ARG A 2 17.76 -43.04 14.60
C ARG A 2 17.51 -43.16 13.09
N LEU A 3 17.09 -44.33 12.61
CA LEU A 3 16.65 -44.53 11.22
C LEU A 3 15.39 -43.73 10.87
N ALA A 4 14.40 -43.70 11.79
CA ALA A 4 13.20 -42.90 11.60
C ALA A 4 13.53 -41.40 11.56
N GLN A 5 14.39 -40.90 12.46
CA GLN A 5 14.84 -39.50 12.45
C GLN A 5 15.61 -39.12 11.18
N ALA A 6 16.45 -40.03 10.66
CA ALA A 6 17.16 -39.81 9.40
C ALA A 6 16.21 -39.75 8.19
N ILE A 7 15.18 -40.60 8.16
CA ILE A 7 14.14 -40.58 7.12
C ILE A 7 13.32 -39.30 7.19
N THR A 8 12.92 -38.86 8.39
CA THR A 8 12.16 -37.60 8.56
C THR A 8 13.00 -36.39 8.15
N ALA A 9 14.29 -36.34 8.51
CA ALA A 9 15.19 -35.26 8.13
C ALA A 9 15.41 -35.20 6.61
N LEU A 10 15.55 -36.36 5.96
CA LEU A 10 15.72 -36.45 4.51
C LEU A 10 14.44 -36.06 3.76
N ALA A 11 13.26 -36.43 4.27
CA ALA A 11 11.98 -36.00 3.71
C ALA A 11 11.78 -34.48 3.83
N LEU A 12 12.10 -33.89 4.98
CA LEU A 12 12.03 -32.43 5.19
C LEU A 12 13.02 -31.66 4.30
N ALA A 13 14.22 -32.22 4.10
CA ALA A 13 15.23 -31.63 3.22
C ALA A 13 14.86 -31.73 1.73
N ALA A 14 13.99 -32.67 1.35
CA ALA A 14 13.54 -32.85 -0.02
C ALA A 14 12.33 -31.97 -0.41
N LEU A 15 11.57 -31.43 0.56
CA LEU A 15 10.45 -30.51 0.32
C LEU A 15 10.80 -29.29 -0.57
N PRO A 16 11.93 -28.57 -0.38
CA PRO A 16 12.24 -27.40 -1.19
C PRO A 16 12.62 -27.75 -2.65
N LEU A 17 12.99 -28.99 -2.97
CA LEU A 17 13.36 -29.38 -4.34
C LEU A 17 12.17 -29.32 -5.30
N GLY A 18 10.94 -29.48 -4.79
CA GLY A 18 9.71 -29.37 -5.60
C GLY A 18 9.39 -27.95 -6.06
N ALA A 19 10.09 -26.93 -5.54
CA ALA A 19 9.81 -25.53 -5.84
C ALA A 19 10.24 -25.09 -7.24
N CYS A 20 11.19 -25.78 -7.90
CA CYS A 20 11.72 -25.35 -9.19
C CYS A 20 11.00 -25.95 -10.42
N SER A 21 10.39 -27.13 -10.30
CA SER A 21 9.81 -27.85 -11.45
C SER A 21 8.59 -28.72 -11.13
N GLY A 22 8.11 -28.70 -9.87
CA GLY A 22 6.98 -29.50 -9.44
C GLY A 22 5.62 -28.78 -9.58
N PRO A 23 4.53 -29.47 -9.24
CA PRO A 23 3.18 -28.88 -9.22
C PRO A 23 3.07 -27.62 -8.36
N MET A 24 3.91 -27.52 -7.32
CA MET A 24 3.96 -26.36 -6.43
C MET A 24 4.44 -25.09 -7.16
N MET A 25 5.38 -25.21 -8.10
CA MET A 25 5.85 -24.10 -8.94
C MET A 25 4.73 -23.59 -9.86
N VAL A 26 4.01 -24.51 -10.49
CA VAL A 26 2.88 -24.16 -11.37
C VAL A 26 1.78 -23.47 -10.58
N ALA A 27 1.47 -23.97 -9.38
CA ALA A 27 0.48 -23.37 -8.50
C ALA A 27 0.89 -21.98 -8.03
N SER A 28 2.14 -21.77 -7.62
CA SER A 28 2.62 -20.46 -7.17
C SER A 28 2.62 -19.44 -8.31
N VAL A 29 3.11 -19.82 -9.50
CA VAL A 29 3.10 -18.93 -10.67
C VAL A 29 1.65 -18.59 -11.08
N GLY A 30 0.75 -19.57 -11.09
CA GLY A 30 -0.66 -19.33 -11.39
C GLY A 30 -1.32 -18.38 -10.39
N ALA A 31 -1.04 -18.55 -9.09
CA ALA A 31 -1.54 -17.67 -8.04
C ALA A 31 -0.94 -16.25 -8.13
N ASP A 32 0.35 -16.13 -8.43
CA ASP A 32 1.00 -14.85 -8.67
C ASP A 32 0.40 -14.13 -9.87
N LEU A 33 0.14 -14.83 -10.98
CA LEU A 33 -0.50 -14.25 -12.16
C LEU A 33 -1.92 -13.75 -11.84
N ALA A 34 -2.71 -14.56 -11.14
CA ALA A 34 -4.06 -14.16 -10.71
C ALA A 34 -4.02 -12.94 -9.77
N SER A 35 -3.07 -12.92 -8.83
CA SER A 35 -2.91 -11.81 -7.90
C SER A 35 -2.43 -10.54 -8.60
N VAL A 36 -1.46 -10.64 -9.50
CA VAL A 36 -0.94 -9.49 -10.26
C VAL A 36 -2.02 -8.89 -11.16
N THR A 37 -2.81 -9.73 -11.84
CA THR A 37 -3.90 -9.23 -12.70
C THR A 37 -5.01 -8.55 -11.90
N SER A 38 -5.29 -9.02 -10.68
CA SER A 38 -6.34 -8.43 -9.84
C SER A 38 -5.88 -7.23 -9.01
N THR A 39 -4.67 -7.24 -8.45
CA THR A 39 -4.22 -6.27 -7.43
C THR A 39 -2.90 -5.60 -7.76
N LYS A 40 -2.29 -5.93 -8.90
CA LYS A 40 -0.91 -5.54 -9.26
C LYS A 40 0.13 -5.95 -8.20
N LYS A 41 -0.09 -7.05 -7.48
CA LYS A 41 0.84 -7.57 -6.46
C LYS A 41 1.06 -9.05 -6.65
N THR A 42 2.30 -9.49 -6.48
CA THR A 42 2.60 -10.93 -6.29
C THR A 42 2.19 -11.38 -4.87
N LEU A 43 2.18 -12.68 -4.61
CA LEU A 43 1.99 -13.23 -3.26
C LEU A 43 3.09 -12.74 -2.30
N GLY A 44 4.33 -12.63 -2.79
CA GLY A 44 5.44 -12.06 -2.01
C GLY A 44 5.19 -10.60 -1.64
N ASP A 45 4.68 -9.80 -2.58
CA ASP A 45 4.34 -8.40 -2.35
C ASP A 45 3.25 -8.26 -1.26
N HIS A 46 2.27 -9.15 -1.20
CA HIS A 46 1.26 -9.16 -0.12
C HIS A 46 1.87 -9.45 1.25
N LEU A 47 2.79 -10.43 1.33
CA LEU A 47 3.48 -10.74 2.58
C LEU A 47 4.32 -9.57 3.08
N VAL A 48 5.10 -8.96 2.18
CA VAL A 48 5.90 -7.78 2.51
C VAL A 48 5.00 -6.60 2.86
N SER A 49 3.87 -6.44 2.18
CA SER A 49 2.90 -5.39 2.51
C SER A 49 2.30 -5.58 3.89
N ALA A 50 2.02 -6.82 4.31
CA ALA A 50 1.49 -7.12 5.63
C ALA A 50 2.54 -6.94 6.75
N ALA A 51 3.77 -7.44 6.52
CA ALA A 51 4.91 -7.30 7.43
C ALA A 51 5.31 -5.84 7.60
N THR A 52 5.38 -5.22 6.43
CA THR A 52 5.24 -3.84 6.07
C THR A 52 4.34 -3.06 6.99
N GLY A 53 3.04 -3.12 6.72
CA GLY A 53 2.09 -2.02 6.88
C GLY A 53 2.11 -1.03 5.70
N ARG A 54 2.93 -1.26 4.66
CA ARG A 54 2.98 -0.41 3.44
C ARG A 54 2.39 -1.15 2.27
N ASP A 55 1.98 -0.41 1.25
CA ASP A 55 1.54 -0.98 -0.02
C ASP A 55 2.77 -1.20 -0.91
N CYS A 56 3.30 -2.43 -0.91
CA CYS A 56 4.47 -2.80 -1.69
C CYS A 56 4.05 -3.58 -2.94
N SER A 57 4.69 -3.31 -4.08
CA SER A 57 4.42 -3.99 -5.35
C SER A 57 5.64 -4.00 -6.26
N THR A 58 5.96 -5.17 -6.80
CA THR A 58 7.01 -5.33 -7.81
C THR A 58 6.61 -4.66 -9.14
N ILE A 59 5.32 -4.67 -9.47
CA ILE A 59 4.79 -3.99 -10.66
C ILE A 59 4.96 -2.48 -10.52
N THR A 60 4.53 -1.90 -9.40
CA THR A 60 4.70 -0.47 -9.14
C THR A 60 6.17 -0.06 -9.11
N PHE A 61 7.06 -0.91 -8.60
CA PHE A 61 8.50 -0.68 -8.67
C PHE A 61 9.00 -0.57 -10.11
N SER A 62 8.54 -1.44 -11.01
CA SER A 62 8.92 -1.37 -12.42
C SER A 62 8.39 -0.12 -13.13
N GLU A 63 7.23 0.39 -12.71
CA GLU A 63 6.59 1.57 -13.31
C GLU A 63 7.16 2.90 -12.75
N THR A 64 7.48 2.94 -11.45
CA THR A 64 7.78 4.19 -10.71
C THR A 64 9.17 4.25 -10.09
N GLY A 65 9.89 3.13 -10.01
CA GLY A 65 11.16 3.01 -9.29
C GLY A 65 11.02 2.88 -7.77
N HIS A 66 9.80 2.89 -7.23
CA HIS A 66 9.55 2.79 -5.78
C HIS A 66 8.78 1.52 -5.44
N TYR A 67 9.39 0.66 -4.61
CA TYR A 67 8.78 -0.63 -4.26
C TYR A 67 7.58 -0.50 -3.33
N CYS A 68 7.67 0.38 -2.33
CA CYS A 68 6.58 0.70 -1.43
C CYS A 68 6.38 2.23 -1.45
N PRO A 69 5.72 2.79 -2.48
CA PRO A 69 5.57 4.24 -2.59
C PRO A 69 4.75 4.78 -1.42
N GLU A 70 5.06 6.02 -1.03
CA GLU A 70 4.26 6.74 -0.03
C GLU A 70 2.89 7.04 -0.64
N LYS A 71 1.83 6.62 0.05
CA LYS A 71 0.47 6.97 -0.38
C LYS A 71 0.20 8.39 0.05
N VAL A 72 -0.29 9.21 -0.88
CA VAL A 72 -0.74 10.57 -0.58
C VAL A 72 -2.21 10.70 -0.89
N TYR A 73 -2.94 11.40 -0.04
CA TYR A 73 -4.32 11.78 -0.30
C TYR A 73 -4.40 13.30 -0.50
N VAL A 74 -5.35 13.72 -1.33
CA VAL A 74 -5.66 15.14 -1.49
C VAL A 74 -6.49 15.57 -0.30
N ASP A 75 -5.90 16.37 0.58
CA ASP A 75 -6.64 17.04 1.63
C ASP A 75 -7.46 18.18 1.03
N ARG A 76 -8.78 18.05 1.18
CA ARG A 76 -9.79 19.00 0.73
C ARG A 76 -10.21 19.99 1.81
N SER A 77 -9.53 20.01 2.97
CA SER A 77 -9.76 20.98 4.06
C SER A 77 -9.48 22.46 3.69
N ARG A 78 -9.21 22.73 2.41
CA ARG A 78 -8.86 24.03 1.85
C ARG A 78 -9.92 25.08 2.11
N LEU A 79 -9.40 26.28 2.34
CA LEU A 79 -10.19 27.49 2.48
C LEU A 79 -10.24 28.21 1.12
N TYR A 80 -11.46 28.50 0.68
CA TYR A 80 -11.77 29.38 -0.43
C TYR A 80 -12.07 30.76 0.14
N CYS A 81 -11.19 31.72 -0.12
CA CYS A 81 -11.34 33.08 0.36
C CYS A 81 -11.90 33.98 -0.74
N TYR A 82 -12.95 34.70 -0.40
CA TYR A 82 -13.67 35.63 -1.26
C TYR A 82 -13.54 37.04 -0.70
N ARG A 83 -13.43 38.02 -1.59
CA ARG A 83 -13.45 39.43 -1.19
C ARG A 83 -14.89 39.88 -1.03
N THR A 84 -15.22 40.41 0.15
CA THR A 84 -16.51 41.06 0.45
C THR A 84 -16.33 42.58 0.51
N LEU A 85 -17.43 43.31 0.77
CA LEU A 85 -17.40 44.78 0.87
C LEU A 85 -16.67 45.28 2.12
N ALA A 86 -16.65 44.49 3.20
CA ALA A 86 -16.09 44.89 4.48
C ALA A 86 -14.79 44.14 4.83
N ASP A 87 -14.65 42.88 4.41
CA ASP A 87 -13.49 42.03 4.73
C ASP A 87 -13.29 40.87 3.73
N VAL A 88 -12.29 40.01 3.97
CA VAL A 88 -12.13 38.72 3.29
C VAL A 88 -12.86 37.63 4.08
N ASP A 89 -13.79 36.93 3.43
CA ASP A 89 -14.51 35.80 4.03
C ASP A 89 -14.02 34.48 3.44
N CYS A 90 -13.65 33.53 4.30
CA CYS A 90 -13.05 32.26 3.90
C CYS A 90 -13.94 31.09 4.31
N HIS A 91 -14.26 30.22 3.34
CA HIS A 91 -15.12 29.06 3.54
C HIS A 91 -14.44 27.77 3.11
N HIS A 92 -14.81 26.65 3.71
CA HIS A 92 -14.35 25.32 3.26
C HIS A 92 -15.11 24.79 2.04
N ILE A 93 -16.12 25.52 1.57
CA ILE A 93 -16.98 25.16 0.44
C ILE A 93 -16.91 26.32 -0.57
N PRO A 94 -16.77 26.05 -1.88
CA PRO A 94 -16.83 27.10 -2.90
C PRO A 94 -18.21 27.78 -2.90
N ASP A 95 -18.27 29.06 -3.32
CA ASP A 95 -19.48 29.91 -3.34
C ASP A 95 -20.71 29.14 -3.90
N PRO A 96 -21.68 28.77 -3.05
CA PRO A 96 -22.80 27.93 -3.46
C PRO A 96 -23.81 28.66 -4.35
N HIS A 97 -23.81 29.99 -4.35
CA HIS A 97 -24.80 30.80 -5.08
C HIS A 97 -24.24 31.43 -6.36
N LYS A 98 -22.95 31.26 -6.64
CA LYS A 98 -22.26 31.84 -7.82
C LYS A 98 -22.53 33.35 -7.95
N ASN A 99 -22.44 34.08 -6.85
CA ASN A 99 -22.82 35.50 -6.75
C ASN A 99 -21.86 36.45 -7.51
N GLY A 100 -20.95 35.91 -8.34
CA GLY A 100 -19.96 36.69 -9.08
C GLY A 100 -18.71 37.06 -8.27
N HIS A 101 -18.56 36.57 -7.04
CA HIS A 101 -17.34 36.76 -6.26
C HIS A 101 -16.24 35.84 -6.78
N THR A 102 -15.22 36.40 -7.44
CA THR A 102 -14.03 35.67 -7.84
C THR A 102 -13.22 35.29 -6.60
N ALA A 103 -12.99 33.99 -6.40
CA ALA A 103 -12.07 33.53 -5.38
C ALA A 103 -10.70 34.16 -5.61
N LEU A 104 -10.06 34.67 -4.56
CA LEU A 104 -8.74 35.31 -4.68
C LEU A 104 -7.68 34.34 -5.22
N ALA A 105 -7.86 33.04 -4.95
CA ALA A 105 -7.30 31.90 -5.69
C ALA A 105 -8.00 30.61 -5.23
N SER A 106 -8.07 29.58 -6.09
CA SER A 106 -8.28 28.21 -5.59
C SER A 106 -6.94 27.71 -5.06
N PRO A 107 -6.83 27.27 -3.79
CA PRO A 107 -5.55 26.76 -3.31
C PRO A 107 -5.09 25.56 -4.17
N PRO A 108 -3.77 25.30 -4.33
CA PRO A 108 -3.22 24.14 -5.07
C PRO A 108 -3.23 22.86 -4.22
N PRO A 109 -3.74 21.70 -4.68
CA PRO A 109 -4.07 20.49 -3.88
C PRO A 109 -3.01 20.13 -2.83
N ASP A 110 -3.43 19.77 -1.61
CA ASP A 110 -2.54 19.57 -0.46
C ASP A 110 -2.42 18.07 -0.36
N LEU A 111 -1.26 17.58 -0.77
CA LEU A 111 -0.98 16.17 -0.79
C LEU A 111 -0.38 15.82 0.56
N LYS A 112 -1.18 15.18 1.39
CA LYS A 112 -0.73 14.69 2.69
C LYS A 112 -0.39 13.20 2.58
N PRO A 113 0.70 12.73 3.21
CA PRO A 113 0.94 11.31 3.39
C PRO A 113 -0.25 10.67 4.10
N GLU A 114 -0.72 9.54 3.57
CA GLU A 114 -1.77 8.75 4.18
C GLU A 114 -1.24 8.12 5.47
N PRO A 115 -1.97 8.24 6.60
CA PRO A 115 -1.57 7.60 7.85
C PRO A 115 -1.39 6.10 7.66
N ARG A 116 -0.14 5.65 7.75
CA ARG A 116 0.23 4.25 7.61
C ARG A 116 -0.18 3.48 8.86
N GLN A 117 -0.79 2.31 8.67
CA GLN A 117 -1.06 1.37 9.76
C GLN A 117 0.21 0.54 10.05
N PRO A 118 0.53 0.24 11.32
CA PRO A 118 1.69 -0.56 11.67
C PRO A 118 1.56 -1.97 11.09
N GLY A 119 2.70 -2.52 10.65
CA GLY A 119 2.77 -3.89 10.15
C GLY A 119 2.64 -4.92 11.27
N TRP A 120 2.49 -6.20 10.92
CA TRP A 120 2.43 -7.25 11.95
C TRP A 120 3.75 -7.42 12.71
N ILE A 121 4.89 -7.18 12.07
CA ILE A 121 6.21 -7.23 12.74
C ILE A 121 6.28 -6.14 13.81
N GLU A 122 5.92 -4.91 13.46
CA GLU A 122 5.92 -3.76 14.36
C GLU A 122 4.94 -3.96 15.52
N ARG A 123 3.75 -4.49 15.25
CA ARG A 123 2.77 -4.86 16.29
C ARG A 123 3.29 -5.97 17.21
N MET A 124 3.99 -6.96 16.68
CA MET A 124 4.58 -8.02 17.51
C MET A 124 5.71 -7.48 18.39
N MET A 125 6.54 -6.57 17.88
CA MET A 125 7.62 -5.95 18.66
C MET A 125 7.07 -5.08 19.78
N THR A 126 6.05 -4.26 19.50
CA THR A 126 5.41 -3.41 20.51
C THR A 126 4.57 -4.18 21.53
N ALA A 127 4.09 -5.38 21.19
CA ALA A 127 3.40 -6.27 22.14
C ALA A 127 4.35 -7.09 23.02
N ALA A 128 5.65 -7.09 22.73
CA ALA A 128 6.67 -7.81 23.50
C ALA A 128 7.30 -6.97 24.62
N GLU A 129 6.98 -5.68 24.68
CA GLU A 129 7.35 -4.72 25.74
C GLU A 129 6.23 -4.57 26.78
#